data_AF-A0A970R3Y2-F1
#
_entry.id   AF-A0A970R3Y2-F1
#
_cell.length_a   1.000
_cell.length_b   1.000
_cell.length_c   1.000
_cell.angle_alpha   90.00
_cell.angle_beta   90.00
_cell.angle_gamma   90.00
#
_symmetry.space_group_name_H-M   'P 1'
#
loop_
_entity.id
_entity.type
_entity.pdbx_description
1 polymer ?
#
loop_
_entity_poly.entity_id
_entity_poly.type
_entity_poly.pdbx_seq_one_letter_code
_entity_poly.pdbx_strand_id
1 'polypeptide(L)'
;MPAVSYASEVNDMTYQIITTKCKTQGSKPDKVFGIKAVSKEGCAEIEDISTRVSDIKNLIAILKRESVSPNQLVYIVEDFLTELYGKAY
;
A
#
# COMPACT_ATOMS: atom_id res chain seq x y z
N MET A 1 8.03 -5.22 -40.56
CA MET A 1 7.58 -5.57 -39.20
C MET A 1 8.21 -4.55 -38.26
N PRO A 2 7.46 -3.64 -37.63
CA PRO A 2 8.05 -2.73 -36.66
C PRO A 2 8.41 -3.54 -35.41
N ALA A 3 9.66 -3.37 -34.95
CA ALA A 3 10.10 -3.88 -33.67
C ALA A 3 9.22 -3.23 -32.60
N VAL A 4 8.36 -4.02 -31.96
CA VAL A 4 7.69 -3.63 -30.72
C VAL A 4 8.80 -3.60 -29.69
N SER A 5 9.43 -2.44 -29.56
CA SER A 5 10.17 -2.10 -28.35
C SER A 5 9.12 -2.11 -27.25
N TYR A 6 8.98 -3.24 -26.56
CA TYR A 6 8.45 -3.24 -25.20
C TYR A 6 9.43 -2.35 -24.46
N ALA A 7 9.12 -1.05 -24.40
CA ALA A 7 9.63 -0.24 -23.32
C ALA A 7 9.27 -1.08 -22.11
N SER A 8 10.27 -1.65 -21.46
CA SER A 8 10.14 -2.03 -20.08
C SER A 8 9.68 -0.75 -19.42
N GLU A 9 8.36 -0.58 -19.32
CA GLU A 9 7.73 0.41 -18.46
C GLU A 9 8.23 -0.02 -17.10
N VAL A 10 9.38 0.54 -16.73
CA VAL A 10 9.85 0.54 -15.37
C VAL A 10 8.74 1.30 -14.69
N ASN A 11 7.75 0.54 -14.20
CA ASN A 11 6.68 1.04 -13.37
C ASN A 11 7.45 1.63 -12.18
N ASP A 12 7.71 2.93 -12.25
CA ASP A 12 8.49 3.72 -11.31
C ASP A 12 7.64 3.91 -10.04
N MET A 13 7.07 2.80 -9.56
CA MET A 13 6.22 2.72 -8.40
C MET A 13 7.10 2.58 -7.18
N THR A 14 7.25 3.71 -6.51
CA THR A 14 7.96 3.81 -5.25
C THR A 14 6.95 3.70 -4.12
N TYR A 15 7.06 2.63 -3.33
CA TYR A 15 6.28 2.45 -2.12
C TYR A 15 7.08 2.92 -0.91
N GLN A 16 6.49 3.81 -0.11
CA GLN A 16 7.05 4.32 1.13
C GLN A 16 6.14 3.97 2.29
N ILE A 17 6.75 3.57 3.42
CA ILE A 17 6.03 3.34 4.66
C ILE A 17 5.83 4.68 5.34
N ILE A 18 4.59 5.05 5.64
CA ILE A 18 4.28 6.23 6.45
C ILE A 18 3.90 5.77 7.85
N THR A 19 4.34 6.52 8.86
CA THR A 19 3.96 6.27 10.25
C THR A 19 3.15 7.45 10.72
N THR A 20 1.88 7.22 11.06
CA THR A 20 0.99 8.25 11.57
C THR A 20 0.62 7.92 13.02
N LYS A 21 0.20 8.93 13.78
CA LYS A 21 -0.29 8.72 15.14
C LYS A 21 -1.78 8.46 15.03
N CYS A 22 -2.27 7.40 15.68
CA CYS A 22 -3.71 7.14 15.77
C CYS A 22 -4.37 8.40 16.36
N LYS A 23 -5.21 9.09 15.56
CA LYS A 23 -5.89 10.32 15.99
C LYS A 23 -7.12 10.04 16.86
N THR A 24 -7.40 8.77 17.14
CA THR A 24 -8.55 8.34 17.94
C THR A 24 -8.35 8.76 19.39
N GLN A 25 -9.13 9.75 19.81
CA GLN A 25 -9.14 10.30 21.16
C GLN A 25 -9.64 9.22 22.15
N GLY A 26 -8.72 8.52 22.82
CA GLY A 26 -9.05 7.56 23.89
C GLY A 26 -8.40 6.18 23.81
N SER A 27 -7.73 5.83 22.70
CA SER A 27 -6.87 4.65 22.66
C SER A 27 -5.42 5.02 22.98
N LYS A 28 -4.63 4.06 23.50
CA LYS A 28 -3.18 4.24 23.68
C LYS A 28 -2.57 4.82 22.40
N PRO A 29 -1.47 5.58 22.46
CA PRO A 29 -0.79 6.12 21.28
C PRO A 29 -0.18 4.98 20.47
N ASP A 30 -1.03 4.16 19.87
CA ASP A 30 -0.67 3.09 18.99
C ASP A 30 -0.21 3.75 17.69
N LYS A 31 1.02 3.45 17.33
CA LYS A 31 1.59 3.91 16.07
C LYS A 31 0.91 3.12 14.99
N VAL A 32 0.15 3.80 14.15
CA VAL A 32 -0.46 3.19 12.97
C VAL A 32 0.45 3.45 11.78
N PHE A 33 0.71 2.41 11.03
CA PHE A 33 1.51 2.44 9.84
C PHE A 33 0.59 2.40 8.63
N GLY A 34 0.96 3.17 7.63
CA GLY A 34 0.31 3.24 6.34
C GLY A 34 1.32 3.06 5.21
N ILE A 35 0.83 3.18 3.99
CA ILE A 35 1.63 3.08 2.78
C ILE A 35 1.35 4.26 1.87
N LYS A 36 2.40 4.75 1.22
CA LYS A 36 2.32 5.76 0.18
C LYS A 36 2.92 5.19 -1.10
N ALA A 37 2.12 5.06 -2.14
CA ALA A 37 2.60 4.71 -3.47
C ALA A 37 2.71 5.97 -4.32
N VAL A 38 3.92 6.20 -4.85
CA VAL A 38 4.19 7.30 -5.79
C VAL A 38 4.52 6.67 -7.13
N SER A 39 3.81 7.08 -8.17
CA SER A 39 4.07 6.71 -9.57
C SER A 39 4.19 7.97 -10.41
N LYS A 40 4.64 7.84 -11.66
CA LYS A 40 4.65 8.95 -12.63
C LYS A 40 3.26 9.48 -12.96
N GLU A 41 2.23 8.63 -12.86
CA GLU A 41 0.84 8.98 -13.20
C GLU A 41 0.07 9.57 -12.02
N GLY A 42 0.53 9.35 -10.79
CA GLY A 42 -0.17 9.82 -9.61
C GLY A 42 0.42 9.32 -8.30
N CYS A 43 -0.10 9.89 -7.21
CA CYS A 43 0.26 9.53 -5.84
C CYS A 43 -0.99 9.02 -5.12
N ALA A 44 -0.87 7.86 -4.46
CA ALA A 44 -1.88 7.31 -3.57
C ALA A 44 -1.29 7.16 -2.18
N GLU A 45 -1.99 7.64 -1.16
CA GLU A 45 -1.57 7.55 0.24
C GLU A 45 -2.71 6.95 1.05
N ILE A 46 -2.39 5.91 1.81
CA ILE A 46 -3.33 5.26 2.70
C ILE A 46 -2.70 5.25 4.08
N GLU A 47 -3.25 6.10 4.94
CA GLU A 47 -2.99 6.12 6.37
C GLU A 47 -3.84 5.04 7.06
N ASP A 48 -3.42 4.60 8.26
CA ASP A 48 -4.23 3.71 9.12
C ASP A 48 -4.46 2.28 8.60
N ILE A 49 -3.41 1.61 8.09
CA ILE A 49 -3.53 0.23 7.60
C ILE A 49 -3.32 -0.80 8.73
N SER A 50 -2.21 -0.69 9.47
CA SER A 50 -1.93 -1.63 10.56
C SER A 50 -1.05 -0.99 11.61
N THR A 51 -1.18 -1.39 12.86
CA THR A 51 -0.25 -0.99 13.95
C THR A 51 1.08 -1.74 13.89
N ARG A 52 1.26 -2.67 12.95
CA ARG A 52 2.49 -3.45 12.79
C ARG A 52 3.17 -3.13 11.46
N VAL A 53 4.41 -2.65 11.54
CA VAL A 53 5.25 -2.40 10.36
C VAL A 53 5.49 -3.66 9.51
N SER A 54 5.46 -4.85 10.12
CA SER A 54 5.64 -6.12 9.42
C SER A 54 4.54 -6.38 8.40
N ASP A 55 3.29 -6.01 8.71
CA ASP A 55 2.14 -6.18 7.82
C ASP A 55 2.30 -5.27 6.60
N ILE A 56 2.71 -4.02 6.81
CA ILE A 56 3.00 -3.07 5.72
C ILE A 56 4.15 -3.54 4.84
N LYS A 57 5.21 -4.11 5.43
CA LYS A 57 6.32 -4.68 4.64
C LYS A 57 5.86 -5.83 3.76
N ASN A 58 4.97 -6.68 4.28
CA ASN A 58 4.40 -7.78 3.51
C ASN A 58 3.52 -7.24 2.36
N LEU A 59 2.69 -6.25 2.63
CA LEU A 59 1.88 -5.56 1.64
C LEU A 59 2.75 -4.93 0.53
N ILE A 60 3.84 -4.24 0.89
CA ILE A 60 4.80 -3.69 -0.10
C ILE A 60 5.42 -4.80 -0.95
N ALA A 61 5.75 -5.95 -0.37
CA ALA A 61 6.31 -7.07 -1.12
C ALA A 61 5.31 -7.64 -2.14
N ILE A 62 4.03 -7.73 -1.78
CA ILE A 62 2.94 -8.14 -2.68
C ILE A 62 2.79 -7.12 -3.82
N LEU A 63 2.70 -5.83 -3.47
CA LEU A 63 2.53 -4.75 -4.45
C LEU A 63 3.70 -4.67 -5.44
N LYS A 64 4.93 -4.85 -4.98
CA LYS A 64 6.12 -4.93 -5.84
C LYS A 64 6.11 -6.14 -6.76
N ARG A 65 5.55 -7.27 -6.30
CA ARG A 65 5.48 -8.50 -7.08
C ARG A 65 4.42 -8.41 -8.19
N GLU A 66 3.29 -7.77 -7.91
CA GLU A 66 2.15 -7.69 -8.82
C GLU A 66 2.13 -6.43 -9.71
N SER A 67 3.13 -5.53 -9.58
CA SER A 67 3.23 -4.29 -10.36
C SER A 67 1.93 -3.47 -10.37
N VAL A 68 1.27 -3.40 -9.21
CA VAL A 68 -0.08 -2.89 -9.03
C VAL A 68 -0.11 -1.38 -9.15
N SER A 69 -0.88 -0.83 -10.09
CA SER A 69 -1.09 0.61 -10.27
C SER A 69 -1.64 1.31 -9.01
N PRO A 70 -1.40 2.63 -8.80
CA PRO A 70 -1.84 3.35 -7.60
C PRO A 70 -3.36 3.31 -7.40
N ASN A 71 -4.12 3.27 -8.49
CA ASN A 71 -5.59 3.18 -8.43
C ASN A 71 -6.08 1.81 -7.93
N GLN A 72 -5.28 0.76 -8.13
CA GLN A 72 -5.57 -0.59 -7.65
C GLN A 72 -5.04 -0.81 -6.23
N LEU A 73 -4.12 0.04 -5.76
CA LEU A 73 -3.58 0.01 -4.41
C LEU A 73 -4.68 0.01 -3.35
N VAL A 74 -5.68 0.87 -3.50
CA VAL A 74 -6.79 1.00 -2.53
C VAL A 74 -7.54 -0.32 -2.38
N TYR A 75 -7.91 -0.96 -3.49
CA TYR A 75 -8.61 -2.25 -3.47
C TYR A 75 -7.79 -3.36 -2.81
N ILE A 76 -6.49 -3.44 -3.09
CA ILE A 76 -5.61 -4.43 -2.46
C ILE A 76 -5.44 -4.17 -0.98
N VAL A 77 -5.33 -2.90 -0.58
CA VAL A 77 -5.24 -2.54 0.83
C VAL A 77 -6.56 -2.86 1.55
N GLU A 78 -7.72 -2.58 0.96
CA GLU A 78 -9.02 -2.95 1.52
C GLU A 78 -9.20 -4.46 1.65
N ASP A 79 -8.76 -5.23 0.66
CA ASP A 79 -8.78 -6.70 0.71
C ASP A 79 -7.85 -7.23 1.80
N PHE A 80 -6.62 -6.71 1.90
CA PHE A 80 -5.66 -7.06 2.94
C PHE A 80 -6.14 -6.69 4.35
N LEU A 81 -6.78 -5.54 4.51
CA LEU A 81 -7.44 -5.13 5.76
C LEU A 81 -8.59 -6.07 6.10
N THR A 82 -9.38 -6.46 5.11
CA THR A 82 -10.47 -7.43 5.27
C THR A 82 -9.93 -8.81 5.65
N GLU A 83 -8.79 -9.25 5.12
CA GLU A 83 -8.15 -10.50 5.57
C GLU A 83 -7.60 -10.40 7.00
N LEU A 84 -7.01 -9.26 7.35
CA LEU A 84 -6.42 -9.03 8.68
C LEU A 84 -7.48 -8.90 9.79
N TYR A 85 -8.54 -8.14 9.53
CA TYR A 85 -9.55 -7.75 10.53
C TYR A 85 -10.92 -8.41 10.31
N GLY A 86 -11.21 -8.89 9.09
CA GLY A 86 -12.50 -9.46 8.70
C GLY A 86 -12.73 -10.90 9.14
N LYS A 87 -11.79 -11.54 9.87
CA LYS A 87 -12.10 -12.73 10.67
C LYS A 87 -12.79 -12.36 11.99
N ALA A 88 -13.94 -11.70 11.90
CA ALA A 88 -14.92 -11.65 12.99
C ALA A 88 -16.27 -11.18 12.45
N TYR A 89 -17.08 -12.09 11.92
CA TYR A 89 -18.53 -12.10 12.14
C TYR A 89 -19.07 -13.52 11.94
#